data_AF-A0A7K5E916-F1
#
_entry.id   AF-A0A7K5E916-F1
#
_cell.length_a   1.000
_cell.length_b   1.000
_cell.length_c   1.000
_cell.angle_alpha   90.00
_cell.angle_beta   90.00
_cell.angle_gamma   90.00
#
_symmetry.space_group_name_H-M   'P 1'
#
loop_
_entity.id
_entity.type
_entity.pdbx_description
1 polymer ?
#
loop_
_entity_poly.entity_id
_entity_poly.type
_entity_poly.pdbx_seq_one_letter_code
_entity_poly.pdbx_strand_id
1 'polypeptide(L)'
;TTAATTGATTATTPVLVPLDMAPDSFDDRYRGCGRAMAAALPALNRSELLLAAHFAEAWALAAAEWRVRLSPRLSPLSPTQATALLAYTAPVPLHRTFNAAVRAAGRSGREYRENFHYKTLHFLLTQALGTLRDTGGTPRCHRVFRGVRGVRFAARRGDTVRFGHFASASLRNESSWGFGTDAAFQVWTCQGVAIREFSFFPHEDELLIPPFETFRVVAVTDGTRPGDGARIELRSAGTYSRYNCEWLRGDSNGDTW
;
A
#
# COMPACT_ATOMS: atom_id res chain seq x y z
N THR A 1 55.13 0.28 -4.66
CA THR A 1 54.08 -0.43 -5.42
C THR A 1 53.10 -1.00 -4.42
N THR A 2 52.02 -0.27 -4.13
CA THR A 2 50.99 -0.67 -3.15
C THR A 2 49.81 -1.24 -3.92
N ALA A 3 49.57 -2.54 -3.75
CA ALA A 3 48.46 -3.26 -4.38
C ALA A 3 47.14 -2.84 -3.72
N ALA A 4 46.20 -2.36 -4.54
CA ALA A 4 44.83 -2.11 -4.13
C ALA A 4 44.06 -3.43 -4.13
N THR A 5 43.64 -3.88 -2.95
CA THR A 5 42.73 -5.02 -2.80
C THR A 5 41.32 -4.56 -3.18
N THR A 6 40.87 -4.91 -4.38
CA THR A 6 39.49 -4.73 -4.81
C THR A 6 38.60 -5.71 -4.07
N GLY A 7 37.86 -5.21 -3.08
CA GLY A 7 36.78 -5.96 -2.43
C GLY A 7 35.69 -6.25 -3.45
N ALA A 8 35.53 -7.53 -3.79
CA ALA A 8 34.41 -7.99 -4.61
C ALA A 8 33.11 -7.74 -3.86
N THR A 9 32.29 -6.82 -4.38
CA THR A 9 30.91 -6.62 -3.94
C THR A 9 30.12 -7.83 -4.43
N THR A 10 29.75 -8.73 -3.52
CA THR A 10 28.88 -9.86 -3.82
C THR A 10 27.53 -9.32 -4.28
N ALA A 11 27.25 -9.40 -5.58
CA ALA A 11 25.96 -9.06 -6.14
C ALA A 11 24.92 -10.11 -5.68
N THR A 12 24.08 -9.73 -4.71
CA THR A 12 22.96 -10.56 -4.26
C THR A 12 22.01 -10.82 -5.44
N THR A 13 21.78 -12.09 -5.77
CA THR A 13 20.84 -12.46 -6.84
C THR A 13 19.41 -12.04 -6.44
N PRO A 14 18.68 -11.31 -7.31
CA PRO A 14 17.30 -10.91 -7.01
C PRO A 14 16.38 -12.12 -6.84
N VAL A 15 15.47 -12.05 -5.87
CA VAL A 15 14.45 -13.11 -5.64
C VAL A 15 13.41 -13.05 -6.76
N LEU A 16 13.10 -14.19 -7.39
CA LEU A 16 12.03 -14.28 -8.39
C LEU A 16 10.68 -14.52 -7.70
N VAL A 17 9.71 -13.64 -7.94
CA VAL A 17 8.36 -13.70 -7.37
C VAL A 17 7.32 -13.72 -8.49
N PRO A 18 6.45 -14.74 -8.59
CA PRO A 18 5.34 -14.71 -9.55
C PRO A 18 4.31 -13.65 -9.17
N LEU A 19 3.83 -12.88 -10.13
CA LEU A 19 2.65 -12.04 -9.94
C LEU A 19 1.40 -12.92 -10.02
N ASP A 20 0.55 -12.79 -9.00
CA ASP A 20 -0.72 -13.51 -8.89
C ASP A 20 -1.82 -12.58 -8.39
N MET A 21 -2.95 -13.15 -7.98
CA MET A 21 -4.09 -12.40 -7.41
C MET A 21 -3.92 -12.03 -5.93
N ALA A 22 -2.76 -12.31 -5.33
CA ALA A 22 -2.45 -12.15 -3.92
C ALA A 22 -3.52 -12.79 -3.00
N PRO A 23 -3.65 -14.14 -3.00
CA PRO A 23 -4.73 -14.83 -2.28
C PRO A 23 -4.65 -14.69 -0.76
N ASP A 24 -3.45 -14.45 -0.23
CA ASP A 24 -3.16 -14.29 1.21
C ASP A 24 -3.32 -12.83 1.69
N SER A 25 -3.63 -11.91 0.79
CA SER A 25 -3.76 -10.48 1.12
C SER A 25 -5.07 -10.18 1.83
N PHE A 26 -5.01 -9.35 2.87
CA PHE A 26 -6.18 -8.71 3.44
C PHE A 26 -6.59 -7.49 2.60
N ASP A 27 -7.85 -7.46 2.17
CA ASP A 27 -8.29 -6.60 1.06
C ASP A 27 -9.68 -5.99 1.25
N ASP A 28 -10.06 -5.83 2.50
CA ASP A 28 -11.37 -5.34 2.89
C ASP A 28 -11.64 -3.94 2.35
N ARG A 29 -12.85 -3.75 1.82
CA ARG A 29 -13.34 -2.47 1.30
C ARG A 29 -14.35 -1.80 2.23
N TYR A 30 -14.72 -2.48 3.31
CA TYR A 30 -15.63 -2.01 4.34
C TYR A 30 -16.98 -1.54 3.80
N ARG A 31 -17.50 -2.25 2.79
CA ARG A 31 -18.76 -1.90 2.14
C ARG A 31 -19.91 -2.11 3.13
N GLY A 32 -20.64 -1.03 3.42
CA GLY A 32 -21.80 -1.04 4.30
C GLY A 32 -21.48 -0.96 5.80
N CYS A 33 -20.21 -1.00 6.22
CA CYS A 33 -19.84 -1.03 7.64
C CYS A 33 -18.94 0.12 8.09
N GLY A 34 -18.78 1.18 7.28
CA GLY A 34 -17.92 2.32 7.63
C GLY A 34 -18.23 2.92 9.00
N ARG A 35 -19.51 3.10 9.36
CA ARG A 35 -19.92 3.63 10.67
C ARG A 35 -19.58 2.68 11.82
N ALA A 36 -19.84 1.38 11.66
CA ALA A 36 -19.55 0.38 12.69
C ALA A 36 -18.03 0.21 12.90
N MET A 37 -17.24 0.19 11.82
CA MET A 37 -15.79 0.20 11.90
C MET A 37 -15.26 1.48 12.56
N ALA A 38 -15.82 2.65 12.24
CA ALA A 38 -15.46 3.92 12.87
C ALA A 38 -15.69 3.89 14.40
N ALA A 39 -16.79 3.26 14.85
CA ALA A 39 -17.07 3.09 16.28
C ALA A 39 -16.07 2.16 16.99
N ALA A 40 -15.48 1.18 16.29
CA ALA A 40 -14.46 0.28 16.84
C ALA A 40 -13.05 0.91 16.93
N LEU A 41 -12.78 2.00 16.18
CA LEU A 41 -11.44 2.59 16.09
C LEU A 41 -10.83 3.00 17.44
N PRO A 42 -11.54 3.60 18.41
CA PRO A 42 -10.91 4.00 19.68
C PRO A 42 -10.35 2.81 20.47
N ALA A 43 -11.00 1.65 20.42
CA ALA A 43 -10.51 0.43 21.06
C ALA A 43 -9.34 -0.16 20.28
N LEU A 44 -9.52 -0.36 18.96
CA LEU A 44 -8.49 -0.90 18.07
C LEU A 44 -7.20 -0.08 18.12
N ASN A 45 -7.30 1.24 17.98
CA ASN A 45 -6.14 2.13 17.94
C ASN A 45 -5.34 2.06 19.25
N ARG A 46 -6.00 2.01 20.41
CA ARG A 46 -5.30 1.88 21.71
C ARG A 46 -4.55 0.56 21.80
N SER A 47 -5.15 -0.55 21.40
CA SER A 47 -4.50 -1.87 21.44
C SER A 47 -3.37 -1.99 20.41
N GLU A 48 -3.59 -1.51 19.18
CA GLU A 48 -2.64 -1.67 18.07
C GLU A 48 -1.39 -0.80 18.22
N LEU A 49 -1.52 0.43 18.74
CA LEU A 49 -0.38 1.29 19.03
C LEU A 49 0.55 0.72 20.12
N LEU A 50 0.05 -0.16 21.00
CA LEU A 50 0.89 -0.85 21.99
C LEU A 50 1.66 -2.04 21.39
N LEU A 51 1.13 -2.65 20.33
CA LEU A 51 1.67 -3.88 19.74
C LEU A 51 2.58 -3.61 18.52
N ALA A 52 2.40 -2.48 17.84
CA ALA A 52 3.15 -2.13 16.64
C ALA A 52 3.98 -0.85 16.85
N ALA A 53 5.23 -0.99 17.31
CA ALA A 53 6.10 0.15 17.63
C ALA A 53 6.26 1.17 16.48
N HIS A 54 6.52 0.69 15.26
CA HIS A 54 6.60 1.56 14.08
C HIS A 54 5.28 2.26 13.75
N PHE A 55 4.13 1.65 14.09
CA PHE A 55 2.83 2.30 13.93
C PHE A 55 2.66 3.42 14.94
N ALA A 56 3.01 3.18 16.21
CA ALA A 56 2.96 4.18 17.26
C ALA A 56 3.81 5.42 16.95
N GLU A 57 5.06 5.19 16.54
CA GLU A 57 5.99 6.25 16.17
C GLU A 57 5.49 7.05 14.95
N ALA A 58 5.11 6.36 13.87
CA ALA A 58 4.56 7.00 12.67
C ALA A 58 3.31 7.83 12.98
N TRP A 59 2.41 7.30 13.81
CA TRP A 59 1.16 7.95 14.17
C TRP A 59 1.40 9.21 14.99
N ALA A 60 2.34 9.17 15.95
CA ALA A 60 2.72 10.33 16.73
C ALA A 60 3.32 11.45 15.85
N LEU A 61 4.23 11.10 14.93
CA LEU A 61 4.81 12.04 13.97
C LEU A 61 3.74 12.64 13.05
N ALA A 62 2.88 11.79 12.49
CA ALA A 62 1.80 12.21 11.60
C ALA A 62 0.79 13.12 12.29
N ALA A 63 0.43 12.83 13.54
CA ALA A 63 -0.48 13.66 14.31
C ALA A 63 0.12 15.02 14.67
N ALA A 64 1.42 15.08 14.95
CA ALA A 64 2.14 16.35 15.15
C ALA A 64 2.21 17.16 13.86
N GLU A 65 2.58 16.53 12.75
CA GLU A 65 2.66 17.14 11.42
C GLU A 65 1.29 17.71 10.99
N TRP A 66 0.22 16.93 11.15
CA TRP A 66 -1.13 17.37 10.79
C TRP A 66 -1.59 18.62 11.56
N ARG A 67 -1.16 18.77 12.82
CA ARG A 67 -1.50 19.94 13.67
C ARG A 67 -0.83 21.22 13.20
N VAL A 68 0.38 21.13 12.66
CA VAL A 68 1.18 22.30 12.26
C VAL A 68 1.03 22.63 10.78
N ARG A 69 0.60 21.67 9.95
CA ARG A 69 0.21 21.95 8.57
C ARG A 69 -0.94 22.95 8.57
N LEU A 70 -0.79 24.00 7.76
CA LEU A 70 -1.89 24.86 7.32
C LEU A 70 -2.84 23.99 6.49
N SER A 71 -3.66 23.21 7.19
CA SER A 71 -4.70 22.42 6.58
C SER A 71 -5.61 23.40 5.85
N PRO A 72 -5.85 23.23 4.55
CA PRO A 72 -6.92 23.98 3.92
C PRO A 72 -8.17 23.71 4.77
N ARG A 73 -8.90 24.75 5.16
CA ARG A 73 -10.21 24.62 5.85
C ARG A 73 -11.24 23.79 5.04
N LEU A 74 -10.83 23.25 3.89
CA LEU A 74 -11.58 22.57 2.84
C LEU A 74 -11.00 21.17 2.52
N SER A 75 -10.12 20.59 3.36
CA SER A 75 -9.71 19.19 3.17
C SER A 75 -10.95 18.29 3.19
N PRO A 76 -11.15 17.41 2.19
CA PRO A 76 -12.28 16.49 2.19
C PRO A 76 -12.08 15.35 3.20
N LEU A 77 -10.85 15.14 3.68
CA LEU A 77 -10.51 14.14 4.68
C LEU A 77 -10.78 14.63 6.09
N SER A 78 -11.32 13.74 6.93
CA SER A 78 -11.28 13.91 8.38
C SER A 78 -9.82 13.97 8.89
N PRO A 79 -9.58 14.62 10.06
CA PRO A 79 -8.24 14.68 10.65
C PRO A 79 -7.57 13.31 10.80
N THR A 80 -8.34 12.29 11.18
CA THR A 80 -7.85 10.92 11.38
C THR A 80 -7.49 10.23 10.06
N GLN A 81 -8.25 10.47 8.98
CA GLN A 81 -7.90 9.97 7.64
C GLN A 81 -6.61 10.64 7.12
N ALA A 82 -6.49 11.96 7.29
CA ALA A 82 -5.29 12.69 6.88
C ALA A 82 -4.05 12.24 7.67
N THR A 83 -4.21 12.01 8.98
CA THR A 83 -3.16 11.46 9.85
C THR A 83 -2.74 10.05 9.40
N ALA A 84 -3.67 9.20 8.97
CA ALA A 84 -3.33 7.86 8.47
C ALA A 84 -2.48 7.90 7.19
N LEU A 85 -2.79 8.79 6.24
CA LEU A 85 -1.98 8.99 5.03
C LEU A 85 -0.58 9.53 5.37
N LEU A 86 -0.50 10.51 6.27
CA LEU A 86 0.76 11.02 6.78
C LEU A 86 1.57 9.92 7.47
N ALA A 87 0.94 9.09 8.29
CA ALA A 87 1.61 7.99 8.99
C ALA A 87 2.17 6.98 7.98
N TYR A 88 1.40 6.61 6.95
CA TYR A 88 1.87 5.69 5.92
C TYR A 88 3.13 6.18 5.19
N THR A 89 3.25 7.49 4.97
CA THR A 89 4.40 8.12 4.29
C THR A 89 5.48 8.63 5.23
N ALA A 90 5.33 8.45 6.55
CA ALA A 90 6.26 8.95 7.55
C ALA A 90 7.69 8.40 7.33
N PRO A 91 8.73 9.13 7.77
CA PRO A 91 10.13 8.71 7.66
C PRO A 91 10.51 7.58 8.63
N VAL A 92 9.59 6.63 8.83
CA VAL A 92 9.72 5.42 9.65
C VAL A 92 9.28 4.22 8.81
N PRO A 93 9.78 2.99 9.05
CA PRO A 93 9.51 1.84 8.20
C PRO A 93 8.09 1.25 8.39
N LEU A 94 7.09 2.08 8.68
CA LEU A 94 5.69 1.69 8.81
C LEU A 94 5.17 1.10 7.50
N HIS A 95 5.32 1.79 6.36
CA HIS A 95 4.82 1.26 5.07
C HIS A 95 5.38 -0.13 4.75
N ARG A 96 6.62 -0.44 5.14
CA ARG A 96 7.23 -1.76 4.91
C ARG A 96 6.59 -2.83 5.78
N THR A 97 6.53 -2.60 7.09
CA THR A 97 5.96 -3.55 8.07
C THR A 97 4.46 -3.73 7.89
N PHE A 98 3.73 -2.64 7.68
CA PHE A 98 2.32 -2.65 7.34
C PHE A 98 2.03 -3.43 6.06
N ASN A 99 2.70 -3.11 4.95
CA ASN A 99 2.45 -3.80 3.69
C ASN A 99 2.86 -5.28 3.74
N ALA A 100 3.86 -5.67 4.54
CA ALA A 100 4.16 -7.07 4.80
C ALA A 100 3.02 -7.77 5.55
N ALA A 101 2.48 -7.14 6.60
CA ALA A 101 1.35 -7.68 7.35
C ALA A 101 0.08 -7.80 6.48
N VAL A 102 -0.21 -6.80 5.63
CA VAL A 102 -1.36 -6.84 4.71
C VAL A 102 -1.26 -8.02 3.72
N ARG A 103 -0.06 -8.35 3.22
CA ARG A 103 0.13 -9.50 2.31
C ARG A 103 -0.14 -10.86 2.95
N ALA A 104 -0.13 -10.96 4.28
CA ALA A 104 -0.29 -12.22 5.01
C ALA A 104 -1.63 -12.33 5.76
N ALA A 105 -2.21 -11.20 6.16
CA ALA A 105 -3.39 -11.16 7.04
C ALA A 105 -4.64 -11.81 6.44
N GLY A 106 -4.73 -11.96 5.11
CA GLY A 106 -5.83 -12.62 4.42
C GLY A 106 -5.68 -14.14 4.29
N ARG A 107 -4.68 -14.76 4.91
CA ARG A 107 -4.54 -16.22 4.97
C ARG A 107 -5.74 -16.88 5.66
N SER A 108 -6.20 -16.30 6.76
CA SER A 108 -7.37 -16.77 7.50
C SER A 108 -7.97 -15.67 8.37
N GLY A 109 -9.23 -15.83 8.80
CA GLY A 109 -9.83 -14.92 9.77
C GLY A 109 -9.10 -14.91 11.12
N ARG A 110 -8.47 -16.03 11.50
CA ARG A 110 -7.63 -16.12 12.70
C ARG A 110 -6.37 -15.27 12.57
N GLU A 111 -5.66 -15.38 11.46
CA GLU A 111 -4.47 -14.57 11.16
C GLU A 111 -4.80 -13.07 11.21
N TYR A 112 -5.90 -12.68 10.58
CA TYR A 112 -6.38 -11.30 10.64
C TYR A 112 -6.70 -10.82 12.06
N ARG A 113 -7.40 -11.64 12.87
CA ARG A 113 -7.80 -11.21 14.21
C ARG A 113 -6.60 -11.12 15.15
N GLU A 114 -5.80 -12.18 15.21
CA GLU A 114 -4.76 -12.40 16.21
C GLU A 114 -3.43 -11.71 15.85
N ASN A 115 -3.05 -11.67 14.56
CA ASN A 115 -1.70 -11.25 14.15
C ASN A 115 -1.65 -9.95 13.34
N PHE A 116 -2.78 -9.48 12.81
CA PHE A 116 -2.83 -8.22 12.05
C PHE A 116 -3.15 -7.04 12.95
N HIS A 117 -2.12 -6.38 13.49
CA HIS A 117 -2.26 -5.22 14.39
C HIS A 117 -2.29 -3.88 13.66
N TYR A 118 -2.90 -3.83 12.47
CA TYR A 118 -3.02 -2.63 11.64
C TYR A 118 -4.45 -2.43 11.11
N LYS A 119 -5.47 -2.93 11.80
CA LYS A 119 -6.89 -2.81 11.43
C LYS A 119 -7.31 -1.35 11.35
N THR A 120 -6.86 -0.53 12.30
CA THR A 120 -7.08 0.93 12.33
C THR A 120 -6.50 1.59 11.08
N LEU A 121 -5.22 1.35 10.80
CA LEU A 121 -4.51 1.95 9.68
C LEU A 121 -5.11 1.51 8.33
N HIS A 122 -5.37 0.21 8.17
CA HIS A 122 -5.96 -0.34 6.95
C HIS A 122 -7.33 0.27 6.65
N PHE A 123 -8.20 0.36 7.68
CA PHE A 123 -9.51 0.98 7.54
C PHE A 123 -9.41 2.45 7.13
N LEU A 124 -8.59 3.23 7.84
CA LEU A 124 -8.47 4.66 7.60
C LEU A 124 -7.86 4.98 6.23
N LEU A 125 -6.83 4.24 5.80
CA LEU A 125 -6.26 4.39 4.46
C LEU A 125 -7.29 4.05 3.39
N THR A 126 -8.03 2.95 3.54
CA THR A 126 -9.09 2.56 2.61
C THR A 126 -10.17 3.64 2.49
N GLN A 127 -10.62 4.18 3.62
CA GLN A 127 -11.61 5.26 3.65
C GLN A 127 -11.05 6.56 3.06
N ALA A 128 -9.82 6.94 3.39
CA ALA A 128 -9.18 8.16 2.89
C ALA A 128 -9.07 8.15 1.36
N LEU A 129 -8.60 7.04 0.76
CA LEU A 129 -8.54 6.89 -0.69
C LEU A 129 -9.94 6.95 -1.33
N GLY A 130 -10.94 6.35 -0.68
CA GLY A 130 -12.33 6.46 -1.12
C GLY A 130 -12.82 7.91 -1.13
N THR A 131 -12.68 8.62 -0.01
CA THR A 131 -13.09 10.02 0.13
C THR A 131 -12.43 10.92 -0.91
N LEU A 132 -11.11 10.82 -1.08
CA LEU A 132 -10.39 11.65 -2.05
C LEU A 132 -10.85 11.39 -3.50
N ARG A 133 -11.07 10.12 -3.87
CA ARG A 133 -11.57 9.77 -5.20
C ARG A 133 -12.96 10.34 -5.44
N ASP A 134 -13.84 10.24 -4.46
CA ASP A 134 -15.23 10.70 -4.58
C ASP A 134 -15.32 12.23 -4.67
N THR A 135 -14.38 12.95 -4.04
CA THR A 135 -14.26 14.42 -4.16
C THR A 135 -13.59 14.92 -5.43
N GLY A 136 -12.83 14.07 -6.13
CA GLY A 136 -12.11 14.42 -7.36
C GLY A 136 -13.00 14.54 -8.61
N GLY A 137 -14.30 14.30 -8.50
CA GLY A 137 -15.27 14.34 -9.61
C GLY A 137 -15.25 13.05 -10.44
N THR A 138 -15.13 13.19 -11.76
CA THR A 138 -15.15 12.04 -12.69
C THR A 138 -14.06 11.02 -12.37
N PRO A 139 -14.33 9.70 -12.41
CA PRO A 139 -13.31 8.68 -12.23
C PRO A 139 -12.15 8.90 -13.21
N ARG A 140 -10.97 9.24 -12.69
CA ARG A 140 -9.76 9.39 -13.49
C ARG A 140 -8.86 8.20 -13.23
N CYS A 141 -8.42 7.58 -14.32
CA CYS A 141 -7.32 6.63 -14.25
C CYS A 141 -6.01 7.37 -14.47
N HIS A 142 -4.95 6.92 -13.80
CA HIS A 142 -3.65 7.54 -13.80
C HIS A 142 -2.59 6.59 -14.36
N ARG A 143 -1.69 7.12 -15.18
CA ARG A 143 -0.42 6.45 -15.49
C ARG A 143 0.57 6.72 -14.37
N VAL A 144 1.07 5.68 -13.77
CA VAL A 144 2.08 5.77 -12.71
C VAL A 144 3.18 4.75 -12.89
N PHE A 145 4.29 5.02 -12.23
CA PHE A 145 5.52 4.24 -12.32
C PHE A 145 5.91 3.77 -10.92
N ARG A 146 6.37 2.52 -10.82
CA ARG A 146 6.84 1.94 -9.56
C ARG A 146 8.08 1.10 -9.83
N GLY A 147 9.19 1.44 -9.18
CA GLY A 147 10.40 0.63 -9.14
C GLY A 147 10.42 -0.27 -7.90
N VAL A 148 11.00 -1.47 -8.01
CA VAL A 148 11.24 -2.38 -6.88
C VAL A 148 12.69 -2.86 -6.94
N ARG A 149 13.40 -2.77 -5.81
CA ARG A 149 14.78 -3.30 -5.63
C ARG A 149 14.76 -4.72 -5.09
N GLY A 150 15.74 -5.52 -5.48
CA GLY A 150 16.05 -6.85 -4.93
C GLY A 150 15.05 -7.95 -5.29
N VAL A 151 14.04 -7.65 -6.12
CA VAL A 151 12.99 -8.59 -6.51
C VAL A 151 12.77 -8.50 -8.01
N ARG A 152 12.75 -9.65 -8.67
CA ARG A 152 12.30 -9.80 -10.06
C ARG A 152 10.92 -10.43 -10.06
N PHE A 153 10.05 -9.93 -10.93
CA PHE A 153 8.69 -10.44 -11.04
C PHE A 153 8.52 -11.28 -12.29
N ALA A 154 7.92 -12.47 -12.15
CA ALA A 154 7.48 -13.28 -13.26
C ALA A 154 5.99 -13.00 -13.55
N ALA A 155 5.66 -12.69 -14.80
CA ALA A 155 4.30 -12.42 -15.24
C ALA A 155 4.13 -12.87 -16.69
N ARG A 156 2.90 -13.21 -17.09
CA ARG A 156 2.58 -13.47 -18.50
C ARG A 156 1.55 -12.47 -18.98
N ARG A 157 1.71 -12.03 -20.23
CA ARG A 157 0.71 -11.18 -20.88
C ARG A 157 -0.64 -11.90 -20.86
N GLY A 158 -1.68 -11.18 -20.45
CA GLY A 158 -3.02 -11.71 -20.28
C GLY A 158 -3.36 -12.14 -18.86
N ASP A 159 -2.39 -12.32 -17.97
CA ASP A 159 -2.66 -12.65 -16.57
C ASP A 159 -3.47 -11.55 -15.89
N THR A 160 -4.30 -11.94 -14.92
CA THR A 160 -4.93 -11.00 -13.99
C THR A 160 -4.19 -11.09 -12.66
N VAL A 161 -3.72 -9.94 -12.18
CA VAL A 161 -2.84 -9.84 -11.02
C VAL A 161 -3.29 -8.74 -10.07
N ARG A 162 -2.75 -8.74 -8.86
CA ARG A 162 -3.01 -7.75 -7.82
C ARG A 162 -1.78 -7.56 -6.95
N PHE A 163 -1.55 -6.34 -6.45
CA PHE A 163 -0.44 -6.10 -5.53
C PHE A 163 -0.64 -6.73 -4.15
N GLY A 164 -1.89 -6.82 -3.68
CA GLY A 164 -2.22 -7.44 -2.38
C GLY A 164 -1.72 -6.65 -1.17
N HIS A 165 -1.41 -5.37 -1.35
CA HIS A 165 -1.06 -4.41 -0.31
C HIS A 165 -1.27 -3.00 -0.86
N PHE A 166 -1.13 -1.98 -0.01
CA PHE A 166 -1.13 -0.61 -0.48
C PHE A 166 0.16 -0.35 -1.27
N ALA A 167 0.04 -0.12 -2.57
CA ALA A 167 1.18 0.02 -3.46
C ALA A 167 1.41 1.49 -3.79
N SER A 168 2.53 2.03 -3.31
CA SER A 168 3.03 3.35 -3.68
C SER A 168 3.56 3.34 -5.12
N ALA A 169 3.12 4.29 -5.93
CA ALA A 169 3.66 4.57 -7.25
C ALA A 169 3.82 6.08 -7.39
N SER A 170 4.47 6.54 -8.46
CA SER A 170 4.63 7.98 -8.71
C SER A 170 4.13 8.34 -10.10
N LEU A 171 3.64 9.57 -10.23
CA LEU A 171 3.31 10.15 -11.53
C LEU A 171 4.56 10.46 -12.38
N ARG A 172 5.75 10.51 -11.75
CA ARG A 172 7.03 10.75 -12.43
C ARG A 172 7.65 9.44 -12.89
N ASN A 173 7.99 9.36 -14.17
CA ASN A 173 8.72 8.22 -14.73
C ASN A 173 10.12 8.07 -14.09
N GLU A 174 10.77 9.18 -13.73
CA GLU A 174 12.11 9.21 -13.14
C GLU A 174 12.19 8.49 -11.79
N SER A 175 11.07 8.41 -11.06
CA SER A 175 11.00 7.72 -9.77
C SER A 175 11.30 6.22 -9.87
N SER A 176 10.99 5.55 -10.99
CA SER A 176 11.31 4.12 -11.15
C SER A 176 12.81 3.87 -11.08
N TRP A 177 13.63 4.83 -11.50
CA TRP A 177 15.09 4.75 -11.44
C TRP A 177 15.62 5.02 -10.02
N GLY A 178 14.97 5.93 -9.28
CA GLY A 178 15.31 6.28 -7.90
C GLY A 178 14.97 5.22 -6.85
N PHE A 179 14.00 4.32 -7.13
CA PHE A 179 13.54 3.29 -6.19
C PHE A 179 13.93 1.85 -6.54
N GLY A 180 14.46 1.57 -7.75
CA GLY A 180 14.96 0.25 -8.14
C GLY A 180 14.84 -0.10 -9.61
N THR A 181 15.90 -0.67 -10.19
CA THR A 181 15.93 -1.14 -11.59
C THR A 181 15.72 -2.64 -11.74
N ASP A 182 15.56 -3.40 -10.64
CA ASP A 182 15.41 -4.86 -10.68
C ASP A 182 14.02 -5.32 -11.14
N ALA A 183 13.00 -4.47 -10.97
CA ALA A 183 11.73 -4.56 -11.68
C ALA A 183 11.07 -3.17 -11.76
N ALA A 184 10.57 -2.81 -12.95
CA ALA A 184 9.88 -1.55 -13.20
C ALA A 184 8.45 -1.79 -13.68
N PHE A 185 7.48 -1.21 -12.98
CA PHE A 185 6.07 -1.27 -13.35
C PHE A 185 5.64 0.04 -13.99
N GLN A 186 4.92 -0.06 -15.11
CA GLN A 186 4.06 1.01 -15.60
C GLN A 186 2.62 0.58 -15.36
N VAL A 187 1.91 1.31 -14.52
CA VAL A 187 0.56 0.95 -14.05
C VAL A 187 -0.44 1.99 -14.52
N TRP A 188 -1.52 1.53 -15.14
CA TRP A 188 -2.69 2.33 -15.41
C TRP A 188 -3.76 2.00 -14.36
N THR A 189 -3.81 2.78 -13.27
CA THR A 189 -4.68 2.54 -12.11
C THR A 189 -5.90 3.46 -12.15
N CYS A 190 -7.05 2.95 -11.75
CA CYS A 190 -8.31 3.71 -11.62
C CYS A 190 -8.81 3.76 -10.17
N GLN A 191 -8.15 3.06 -9.24
CA GLN A 191 -8.44 3.14 -7.80
C GLN A 191 -7.37 3.90 -7.01
N GLY A 192 -6.19 4.11 -7.60
CA GLY A 192 -5.11 4.82 -6.96
C GLY A 192 -5.34 6.33 -6.94
N VAL A 193 -4.89 6.98 -5.87
CA VAL A 193 -5.14 8.39 -5.60
C VAL A 193 -3.84 9.10 -5.29
N ALA A 194 -3.67 10.31 -5.85
CA ALA A 194 -2.53 11.16 -5.52
C ALA A 194 -2.63 11.63 -4.07
N ILE A 195 -1.57 11.39 -3.28
CA ILE A 195 -1.52 11.70 -1.84
C ILE A 195 -0.44 12.72 -1.49
N ARG A 196 0.07 13.44 -2.50
CA ARG A 196 1.10 14.49 -2.37
C ARG A 196 0.87 15.43 -1.19
N GLU A 197 -0.36 15.94 -1.06
CA GLU A 197 -0.73 16.91 -0.01
C GLU A 197 -0.79 16.29 1.40
N PHE A 198 -0.78 14.95 1.48
CA PHE A 198 -0.82 14.15 2.70
C PHE A 198 0.43 13.27 2.86
N SER A 199 1.55 13.67 2.25
CA SER A 199 2.83 12.96 2.34
C SER A 199 3.88 13.75 3.11
N PHE A 200 4.81 13.08 3.80
CA PHE A 200 6.06 13.69 4.28
C PHE A 200 7.05 13.99 3.14
N PHE A 201 6.86 13.36 1.98
CA PHE A 201 7.71 13.50 0.80
C PHE A 201 6.91 13.97 -0.42
N PRO A 202 6.37 15.21 -0.40
CA PRO A 202 5.50 15.71 -1.48
C PRO A 202 6.20 15.78 -2.86
N HIS A 203 7.53 15.77 -2.88
CA HIS A 203 8.31 15.77 -4.13
C HIS A 203 8.32 14.41 -4.85
N GLU A 204 7.89 13.33 -4.19
CA GLU A 204 7.77 11.99 -4.81
C GLU A 204 6.55 11.89 -5.74
N ASP A 205 5.62 12.86 -5.69
CA ASP A 205 4.33 12.83 -6.39
C ASP A 205 3.64 11.46 -6.24
N GLU A 206 3.62 10.99 -4.99
CA GLU A 206 3.13 9.67 -4.63
C GLU A 206 1.63 9.53 -4.92
N LEU A 207 1.31 8.41 -5.58
CA LEU A 207 -0.02 7.92 -5.81
C LEU A 207 -0.15 6.55 -5.15
N LEU A 208 -1.10 6.43 -4.23
CA LEU A 208 -1.31 5.23 -3.44
C LEU A 208 -2.43 4.38 -4.04
N ILE A 209 -2.10 3.13 -4.38
CA ILE A 209 -3.03 2.15 -4.96
C ILE A 209 -3.53 1.22 -3.85
N PRO A 210 -4.85 1.02 -3.68
CA PRO A 210 -5.39 0.14 -2.65
C PRO A 210 -5.18 -1.36 -2.97
N PRO A 211 -5.20 -2.24 -1.95
CA PRO A 211 -4.89 -3.67 -2.10
C PRO A 211 -5.90 -4.46 -2.95
N PHE A 212 -7.08 -3.90 -3.21
CA PHE A 212 -8.18 -4.57 -3.91
C PHE A 212 -8.27 -4.27 -5.41
N GLU A 213 -7.43 -3.39 -5.97
CA GLU A 213 -7.44 -3.13 -7.41
C GLU A 213 -6.79 -4.28 -8.19
N THR A 214 -7.49 -4.80 -9.20
CA THR A 214 -6.99 -5.86 -10.07
C THR A 214 -6.47 -5.29 -11.37
N PHE A 215 -5.45 -5.92 -11.95
CA PHE A 215 -4.81 -5.48 -13.18
C PHE A 215 -4.68 -6.62 -14.19
N ARG A 216 -4.86 -6.32 -15.48
CA ARG A 216 -4.41 -7.18 -16.57
C ARG A 216 -2.97 -6.84 -16.91
N VAL A 217 -2.13 -7.87 -17.07
CA VAL A 217 -0.78 -7.72 -17.62
C VAL A 217 -0.89 -7.50 -19.14
N VAL A 218 -0.55 -6.29 -19.60
CA VAL A 218 -0.69 -5.93 -21.02
C VAL A 218 0.60 -6.19 -21.80
N ALA A 219 1.75 -6.05 -21.15
CA ALA A 219 3.06 -6.33 -21.73
C ALA A 219 4.07 -6.73 -20.64
N VAL A 220 5.03 -7.55 -21.03
CA VAL A 220 6.21 -7.90 -20.25
C VAL A 220 7.39 -7.77 -21.21
N THR A 221 8.31 -6.88 -20.89
CA THR A 221 9.51 -6.62 -21.69
C THR A 221 10.72 -6.94 -20.83
N ASP A 222 11.50 -7.94 -21.24
CA ASP A 222 12.70 -8.30 -20.52
C ASP A 222 13.76 -7.19 -20.60
N GLY A 223 14.61 -7.14 -19.58
CA GLY A 223 15.74 -6.24 -19.54
C GLY A 223 16.69 -6.47 -20.72
N THR A 224 17.20 -5.38 -21.32
CA THR A 224 18.07 -5.46 -22.50
C THR A 224 19.51 -5.85 -22.17
N ARG A 225 19.93 -5.67 -20.92
CA ARG A 225 21.28 -6.00 -20.45
C ARG A 225 21.24 -7.01 -19.31
N PRO A 226 22.31 -7.82 -19.13
CA PRO A 226 22.45 -8.65 -17.94
C PRO A 226 22.40 -7.80 -16.68
N GLY A 227 21.38 -8.01 -15.84
CA GLY A 227 21.15 -7.22 -14.63
C GLY A 227 19.90 -6.34 -14.71
N ASP A 228 19.46 -5.94 -15.90
CA ASP A 228 18.23 -5.17 -16.08
C ASP A 228 17.00 -6.00 -15.66
N GLY A 229 16.12 -5.38 -14.88
CA GLY A 229 14.82 -5.94 -14.53
C GLY A 229 13.85 -5.98 -15.70
N ALA A 230 12.84 -6.87 -15.61
CA ALA A 230 11.72 -6.83 -16.54
C ALA A 230 10.86 -5.58 -16.30
N ARG A 231 10.38 -4.99 -17.40
CA ARG A 231 9.36 -3.95 -17.39
C ARG A 231 7.99 -4.60 -17.57
N ILE A 232 7.11 -4.40 -16.59
CA ILE A 232 5.77 -4.99 -16.59
C ILE A 232 4.74 -3.87 -16.71
N GLU A 233 3.89 -3.96 -17.72
CA GLU A 233 2.80 -3.02 -17.94
C GLU A 233 1.48 -3.61 -17.44
N LEU A 234 0.81 -2.87 -16.57
CA LEU A 234 -0.42 -3.26 -15.90
C LEU A 234 -1.53 -2.28 -16.23
N ARG A 235 -2.73 -2.79 -16.57
CA ARG A 235 -3.93 -1.97 -16.80
C ARG A 235 -5.04 -2.38 -15.87
N SER A 236 -5.66 -1.42 -15.18
CA SER A 236 -6.79 -1.65 -14.29
C SER A 236 -7.86 -2.47 -14.98
N ALA A 237 -8.28 -3.55 -14.31
CA ALA A 237 -9.25 -4.53 -14.78
C ALA A 237 -10.48 -4.61 -13.87
N GLY A 238 -10.53 -3.79 -12.81
CA GLY A 238 -11.61 -3.77 -11.84
C GLY A 238 -11.11 -3.88 -10.41
N THR A 239 -11.95 -4.43 -9.54
CA THR A 239 -11.67 -4.57 -8.11
C THR A 239 -12.10 -5.94 -7.61
N TYR A 240 -11.34 -6.51 -6.70
CA TYR A 240 -11.63 -7.78 -6.03
C TYR A 240 -11.31 -7.69 -4.54
N SER A 241 -12.21 -8.19 -3.71
CA SER A 241 -12.00 -8.36 -2.27
C SER A 241 -12.54 -9.71 -1.84
N ARG A 242 -11.71 -10.49 -1.14
CA ARG A 242 -12.16 -11.70 -0.43
C ARG A 242 -12.88 -11.35 0.87
N TYR A 243 -12.44 -10.28 1.53
CA TYR A 243 -12.97 -9.86 2.81
C TYR A 243 -13.93 -8.67 2.69
N ASN A 244 -14.94 -8.64 3.56
CA ASN A 244 -15.78 -7.47 3.76
C ASN A 244 -16.23 -7.38 5.22
N CYS A 245 -15.86 -6.30 5.88
CA CYS A 245 -16.18 -6.02 7.28
C CYS A 245 -15.71 -7.11 8.25
N GLU A 246 -14.50 -7.64 8.03
CA GLU A 246 -14.06 -8.88 8.71
C GLU A 246 -13.97 -8.74 10.23
N TRP A 247 -13.53 -7.58 10.75
CA TRP A 247 -13.46 -7.34 12.19
C TRP A 247 -14.81 -7.52 12.88
N LEU A 248 -15.89 -7.06 12.24
CA LEU A 248 -17.23 -7.04 12.82
C LEU A 248 -17.92 -8.41 12.77
N ARG A 249 -17.37 -9.39 12.03
CA ARG A 249 -17.95 -10.73 11.96
C ARG A 249 -17.80 -11.50 13.27
N GLY A 250 -16.78 -11.18 14.08
CA GLY A 250 -16.54 -11.80 15.39
C GLY A 250 -17.61 -11.49 16.44
N ASP A 251 -18.27 -10.33 16.35
CA ASP A 251 -19.28 -9.89 17.31
C ASP A 251 -20.66 -10.54 17.10
N SER A 252 -20.83 -11.32 16.01
CA SER A 252 -22.10 -11.98 15.65
C SER A 252 -22.34 -13.30 16.38
N ASN A 253 -21.30 -13.87 16.99
CA ASN A 253 -21.45 -14.97 17.94
C ASN A 253 -21.47 -14.36 19.33
N GLY A 254 -22.63 -13.84 19.72
CA GLY A 254 -22.85 -13.38 21.09
C GLY A 254 -22.52 -14.50 22.06
N ASP A 255 -21.53 -14.26 22.91
CA ASP A 255 -21.26 -15.07 24.08
C ASP A 255 -22.48 -14.97 25.01
N THR A 256 -23.37 -15.96 24.92
CA THR A 256 -24.17 -16.39 26.05
C THR A 256 -23.26 -17.14 27.02
N TRP A 257 -22.82 -16.47 28.07
CA TRP A 257 -22.49 -17.07 29.37
C TRP A 257 -22.87 -16.11 30.49
#